data_AF-A0AA49GAY9-F1
#
_entry.id   AF-A0AA49GAY9-F1
#
_cell.length_a   1.000
_cell.length_b   1.000
_cell.length_c   1.000
_cell.angle_alpha   90.00
_cell.angle_beta   90.00
_cell.angle_gamma   90.00
#
_symmetry.space_group_name_H-M   'P 1'
#
loop_
_entity.id
_entity.type
_entity.pdbx_description
1 polymer ?
#
loop_
_entity_poly.entity_id
_entity_poly.type
_entity_poly.pdbx_seq_one_letter_code
_entity_poly.pdbx_strand_id
1 'polypeptide(L)'
;MEVEQNQACTELLLLVIDGQATEEQHQELMKHLEECESCRKEYLLSKTIKDSLKNHIKVNGTPKDLANSIQNKISETASLK
;
A
#
# COMPACT_ATOMS: atom_id res chain seq x y z
N MET A 1 -2.83 31.33 1.61
CA MET A 1 -3.69 30.25 2.17
C MET A 1 -3.33 28.97 1.44
N GLU A 2 -2.05 28.54 1.54
CA GLU A 2 -1.48 27.45 0.72
C GLU A 2 -0.79 26.38 1.59
N VAL A 3 -0.71 26.60 2.91
CA VAL A 3 0.05 25.73 3.82
C VAL A 3 -0.83 24.59 4.36
N GLU A 4 -2.12 24.83 4.61
CA GLU A 4 -3.03 23.83 5.19
C GLU A 4 -3.43 22.72 4.20
N GLN A 5 -3.49 23.04 2.90
CA GLN A 5 -3.85 22.06 1.87
C GLN A 5 -2.73 21.02 1.66
N ASN A 6 -1.48 21.38 1.98
CA ASN A 6 -0.33 20.51 1.80
C ASN A 6 -0.16 19.49 2.94
N GLN A 7 -0.57 19.85 4.17
CA GLN A 7 -0.50 18.94 5.33
C GLN A 7 -1.49 17.77 5.21
N ALA A 8 -2.75 18.05 4.88
CA ALA A 8 -3.76 17.01 4.68
C ALA A 8 -3.38 16.04 3.54
N CYS A 9 -2.76 16.56 2.47
CA CYS A 9 -2.24 15.74 1.37
C CYS A 9 -1.08 14.84 1.82
N THR A 10 -0.19 15.36 2.68
CA THR A 10 0.93 14.59 3.22
C THR A 10 0.43 13.45 4.12
N GLU A 11 -0.56 13.70 4.96
CA GLU A 11 -1.16 12.68 5.83
C GLU A 11 -1.85 11.57 5.00
N LEU A 12 -2.64 11.95 4.00
CA LEU A 12 -3.30 10.99 3.11
C LEU A 12 -2.29 10.15 2.32
N LEU A 13 -1.21 10.78 1.84
CA LEU A 13 -0.12 10.10 1.15
C LEU A 13 0.55 9.05 2.05
N LEU A 14 0.86 9.41 3.30
CA LEU A 14 1.45 8.47 4.27
C LEU A 14 0.51 7.30 4.58
N LEU A 15 -0.78 7.55 4.77
CA LEU A 15 -1.78 6.49 4.99
C LEU A 15 -1.84 5.51 3.82
N VAL A 16 -1.81 6.01 2.58
CA VAL A 16 -1.79 5.16 1.38
C VAL A 16 -0.48 4.40 1.27
N ILE A 17 0.66 5.04 1.53
CA ILE A 17 1.97 4.38 1.49
C ILE A 17 2.04 3.29 2.56
N ASP A 18 1.51 3.48 3.76
CA ASP A 18 1.52 2.46 4.80
C ASP A 18 0.51 1.32 4.55
N GLY A 19 -0.47 1.53 3.66
CA GLY A 19 -1.55 0.58 3.40
C GLY A 19 -2.65 0.61 4.46
N GLN A 20 -2.78 1.75 5.15
CA GLN A 20 -3.79 2.00 6.19
C GLN A 20 -4.98 2.83 5.66
N ALA A 21 -4.87 3.35 4.43
CA ALA A 21 -5.93 4.11 3.79
C ALA A 21 -7.11 3.20 3.37
N THR A 22 -8.33 3.76 3.44
CA THR A 22 -9.52 3.15 2.84
C THR A 22 -9.50 3.24 1.31
N GLU A 23 -10.36 2.49 0.65
CA GLU A 23 -10.50 2.54 -0.82
C GLU A 23 -10.90 3.95 -1.30
N GLU A 24 -11.79 4.63 -0.57
CA GLU A 24 -12.22 5.99 -0.87
C GLU A 24 -11.05 6.98 -0.79
N GLN A 25 -10.22 6.86 0.26
CA GLN A 25 -9.01 7.66 0.46
C GLN A 25 -7.97 7.40 -0.63
N HIS A 26 -7.85 6.16 -1.08
CA HIS A 26 -6.97 5.81 -2.18
C HIS A 26 -7.40 6.49 -3.48
N GLN A 27 -8.70 6.47 -3.79
CA GLN A 27 -9.24 7.12 -4.99
C GLN A 27 -9.12 8.65 -4.93
N GLU A 28 -9.33 9.26 -3.77
CA GLU A 28 -9.14 10.69 -3.55
C GLU A 28 -7.69 11.10 -3.79
N LEU A 29 -6.74 10.36 -3.23
CA LEU A 29 -5.32 10.61 -3.46
C LEU A 29 -4.97 10.46 -4.95
N MET A 30 -5.43 9.38 -5.60
CA MET A 30 -5.11 9.13 -7.02
C MET A 30 -5.57 10.29 -7.92
N LYS A 31 -6.77 10.84 -7.69
CA LYS A 31 -7.24 12.04 -8.40
C LYS A 31 -6.35 13.25 -8.14
N HIS A 32 -6.01 13.50 -6.88
CA HIS A 32 -5.12 14.61 -6.52
C HIS A 32 -3.73 14.51 -7.18
N LEU A 33 -3.19 13.29 -7.32
CA LEU A 33 -1.91 13.05 -7.99
C LEU A 33 -1.93 13.36 -9.50
N GLU A 34 -3.11 13.44 -10.12
CA GLU A 34 -3.26 13.88 -11.53
C GLU A 34 -3.09 15.39 -11.67
N GLU A 35 -3.49 16.15 -10.65
CA GLU A 35 -3.48 17.62 -10.67
C GLU A 35 -2.22 18.22 -10.02
N CYS A 36 -1.58 17.49 -9.09
CA CYS A 36 -0.45 17.98 -8.30
C CYS A 36 0.85 17.23 -8.58
N GLU A 37 1.75 17.84 -9.38
CA GLU A 37 3.03 17.22 -9.75
C GLU A 37 3.98 17.03 -8.55
N SER A 38 3.99 17.96 -7.59
CA SER A 38 4.82 17.87 -6.38
C SER A 38 4.43 16.66 -5.53
N CYS A 39 3.14 16.51 -5.22
CA CYS A 39 2.64 15.37 -4.44
C CYS A 39 2.87 14.05 -5.19
N ARG A 40 2.79 14.05 -6.53
CA ARG A 40 3.11 12.87 -7.34
C ARG A 40 4.58 12.45 -7.21
N LYS A 41 5.50 13.40 -7.21
CA LYS A 41 6.93 13.12 -6.98
C LYS A 41 7.18 12.55 -5.59
N GLU A 42 6.57 13.14 -4.55
CA GLU A 42 6.69 12.64 -3.18
C GLU A 42 6.09 11.24 -2.99
N TYR A 43 4.94 10.97 -3.62
CA TYR A 43 4.32 9.65 -3.60
C TYR A 43 5.22 8.60 -4.26
N LEU A 44 5.72 8.89 -5.46
CA LEU A 44 6.64 8.00 -6.18
C LEU A 44 7.91 7.71 -5.39
N LEU A 45 8.51 8.75 -4.79
CA LEU A 45 9.69 8.61 -3.94
C LEU A 45 9.40 7.70 -2.74
N SER A 46 8.35 8.00 -1.98
CA SER A 46 7.98 7.24 -0.78
C SER A 46 7.64 5.79 -1.10
N LYS A 47 6.93 5.56 -2.22
CA LYS A 47 6.62 4.22 -2.73
C LYS A 47 7.88 3.45 -3.13
N THR A 48 8.80 4.09 -3.84
CA THR A 48 10.07 3.47 -4.25
C THR A 48 10.92 3.08 -3.04
N ILE A 49 10.95 3.92 -2.01
CA ILE A 49 11.62 3.61 -0.74
C ILE A 49 10.96 2.40 -0.08
N LYS A 50 9.63 2.39 0.05
CA LYS A 50 8.89 1.25 0.61
C LYS A 50 9.17 -0.04 -0.14
N ASP A 51 9.11 -0.02 -1.47
CA ASP A 51 9.34 -1.20 -2.31
C ASP A 51 10.80 -1.69 -2.20
N SER A 52 11.76 -0.76 -2.12
CA SER A 52 13.16 -1.10 -1.88
C SER A 52 13.34 -1.76 -0.51
N LEU A 53 12.77 -1.18 0.56
CA LEU A 53 12.81 -1.77 1.89
C LEU A 53 12.18 -3.16 1.91
N LYS A 54 11.04 -3.36 1.24
CA LYS A 54 10.37 -4.65 1.11
C LYS A 54 11.25 -5.71 0.44
N ASN A 55 12.06 -5.33 -0.54
CA ASN A 55 12.98 -6.23 -1.23
C ASN A 55 14.22 -6.56 -0.38
N HIS A 56 14.67 -5.63 0.46
CA HIS A 56 15.86 -5.79 1.30
C HIS A 56 15.58 -6.45 2.66
N ILE A 57 14.35 -6.32 3.17
CA ILE A 57 13.90 -7.05 4.34
C ILE A 57 13.69 -8.50 3.87
N LYS A 58 14.60 -9.39 4.26
CA LYS A 58 14.39 -10.84 4.13
C LYS A 58 13.07 -11.15 4.83
N VAL A 59 12.06 -11.53 4.04
CA VAL A 59 10.88 -12.21 4.56
C VAL A 59 11.43 -13.46 5.23
N ASN A 60 11.54 -13.43 6.56
CA ASN A 60 11.84 -14.63 7.34
C ASN A 60 10.83 -15.67 6.87
N GLY A 61 11.33 -16.67 6.14
CA GLY A 61 10.51 -17.51 5.28
C GLY A 61 9.27 -17.96 6.03
N THR A 62 8.10 -17.64 5.48
CA THR A 62 6.82 -18.06 6.06
C THR A 62 6.93 -19.55 6.37
N PRO A 63 6.60 -19.99 7.61
CA PRO A 63 6.67 -21.39 7.95
C PRO A 63 5.94 -22.22 6.89
N LYS A 64 6.65 -23.16 6.25
CA LYS A 64 6.10 -23.95 5.13
C LYS A 64 4.80 -24.64 5.51
N ASP A 65 4.70 -25.05 6.77
CA ASP A 65 3.51 -25.63 7.36
C ASP A 65 2.29 -24.68 7.29
N LEU A 66 2.48 -23.40 7.64
CA LEU A 66 1.43 -22.39 7.55
C LEU A 66 1.01 -22.14 6.10
N ALA A 67 1.97 -22.02 5.19
CA ALA A 67 1.68 -21.85 3.76
C ALA A 67 0.88 -23.04 3.20
N ASN A 68 1.28 -24.27 3.54
CA ASN A 68 0.57 -25.48 3.14
C ASN A 68 -0.84 -25.55 3.75
N SER A 69 -0.99 -25.20 5.02
CA SER A 69 -2.29 -25.19 5.69
C SER A 69 -3.27 -24.21 5.05
N ILE A 70 -2.80 -23.01 4.68
CA ILE A 70 -3.59 -22.01 3.96
C ILE A 70 -3.98 -22.54 2.58
N GLN A 71 -3.02 -23.11 1.83
CA GLN A 71 -3.27 -23.64 0.48
C GLN A 71 -4.27 -24.80 0.48
N ASN A 72 -4.18 -25.69 1.47
CA ASN A 72 -5.11 -26.80 1.65
C ASN A 72 -6.53 -26.27 1.93
N LYS A 73 -6.68 -25.33 2.87
CA LYS A 73 -7.98 -24.72 3.17
C LYS A 73 -8.62 -24.06 1.96
N ILE A 74 -7.84 -23.30 1.17
CA ILE A 74 -8.33 -22.67 -0.06
C ILE A 74 -8.83 -23.74 -1.04
N SER A 75 -8.05 -24.81 -1.24
CA SER A 75 -8.38 -25.91 -2.14
C SER A 75 -9.66 -26.64 -1.69
N GLU A 76 -9.79 -26.93 -0.39
CA GLU A 76 -11.00 -27.52 0.18
C GLU A 76 -12.24 -26.64 -0.05
N THR A 77 -12.14 -25.33 0.19
CA THR A 77 -13.24 -24.40 -0.09
C THR A 77 -13.53 -24.22 -1.58
N ALA A 78 -12.55 -24.40 -2.46
CA ALA A 78 -12.72 -24.28 -3.91
C ALA A 78 -13.32 -25.55 -4.53
N SER A 79 -13.05 -26.73 -3.96
CA SER A 79 -13.60 -28.02 -4.38
C SER A 79 -15.00 -28.33 -3.82
N LEU A 80 -15.52 -27.50 -2.91
CA LEU A 80 -16.90 -27.59 -2.38
C LEU A 80 -17.94 -26.85 -3.26
N LYS A 81 -17.62 -26.59 -4.53
CA LYS A 81 -18.56 -26.07 -5.54
C LYS A 81 -18.89 -27.11 -6.59
#